data_AF-A0A9W9F4M7-F1
#
_entry.id   AF-A0A9W9F4M7-F1
#
_cell.length_a   1.000
_cell.length_b   1.000
_cell.length_c   1.000
_cell.angle_alpha   90.00
_cell.angle_beta   90.00
_cell.angle_gamma   90.00
#
_symmetry.space_group_name_H-M   'P 1'
#
loop_
_entity.id
_entity.type
_entity.pdbx_description
1 polymer ?
#
loop_
_entity_poly.entity_id
_entity_poly.type
_entity_poly.pdbx_seq_one_letter_code
_entity_poly.pdbx_strand_id
1 'polypeptide(L)'
;MLLRLDTGIAEFEDDPDIGCDINGNVFPEVELTCLDDTGCDTMSIKFSDMKLLMGDDACEFAAPANHLMGFTKFRNADGSTCYSMIIAVEINMYGEDENGDAALMLNEWTPITCAVFPEEADSNPHVERLNGPWLRQMFYVGSAPVAQPSVYGALGKKAFMAGNLLPRISPEERVVPAFTRPRYGVRWIKTADGDIIPRPDKKKGGRVPGETE
;
A
#
# COMPACT_ATOMS: atom_id res chain seq x y z
N MET A 1 6.63 -1.06 -9.47
CA MET A 1 5.23 -1.22 -9.93
C MET A 1 5.02 -0.24 -11.06
N LEU A 2 4.33 -0.64 -12.13
CA LEU A 2 4.15 0.18 -13.34
C LEU A 2 2.74 0.77 -13.39
N LEU A 3 2.66 2.06 -13.69
CA LEU A 3 1.42 2.80 -13.84
C LEU A 3 1.39 3.50 -15.19
N ARG A 4 0.19 3.64 -15.76
CA ARG A 4 -0.10 4.51 -16.90
C ARG A 4 -1.52 5.07 -16.78
N LEU A 5 -1.86 6.10 -17.54
CA LEU A 5 -3.23 6.60 -17.61
C LEU A 5 -4.15 5.58 -18.29
N ASP A 6 -5.38 5.47 -17.81
CA ASP A 6 -6.33 4.46 -18.30
C ASP A 6 -6.80 4.76 -19.73
N THR A 7 -6.40 3.91 -20.67
CA THR A 7 -6.74 4.03 -22.09
C THR A 7 -8.16 3.54 -22.43
N GLY A 8 -8.93 3.07 -21.44
CA GLY A 8 -10.26 2.48 -21.64
C GLY A 8 -11.44 3.44 -21.41
N ILE A 9 -11.21 4.70 -21.02
CA ILE A 9 -12.27 5.61 -20.53
C ILE A 9 -13.05 6.34 -21.62
N ALA A 10 -12.77 6.04 -22.89
CA ALA A 10 -13.52 6.65 -23.96
C ALA A 10 -14.95 6.13 -24.03
N GLU A 11 -15.90 6.98 -23.63
CA GLU A 11 -17.32 6.85 -24.02
C GLU A 11 -17.55 7.15 -25.52
N PHE A 12 -16.50 7.52 -26.27
CA PHE A 12 -16.56 7.84 -27.69
C PHE A 12 -15.65 6.89 -28.47
N GLU A 13 -16.23 5.84 -29.04
CA GLU A 13 -15.56 4.75 -29.78
C GLU A 13 -14.76 5.20 -31.03
N ASP A 14 -14.73 6.49 -31.36
CA ASP A 14 -14.15 7.05 -32.60
C ASP A 14 -13.02 8.06 -32.39
N ASP A 15 -12.52 8.27 -31.16
CA ASP A 15 -11.43 9.22 -30.91
C ASP A 15 -10.04 8.55 -31.01
N PRO A 16 -9.20 8.83 -32.03
CA PRO A 16 -7.89 8.20 -32.16
C PRO A 16 -6.88 8.61 -31.07
N ASP A 17 -7.22 9.59 -30.21
CA ASP A 17 -6.31 10.19 -29.22
C ASP A 17 -6.44 9.61 -27.79
N ILE A 18 -7.21 8.54 -27.60
CA ILE A 18 -7.61 7.99 -26.26
C ILE A 18 -6.44 7.46 -25.40
N GLY A 19 -5.25 7.26 -25.97
CA GLY A 19 -4.05 6.86 -25.25
C GLY A 19 -2.89 7.84 -25.38
N CYS A 20 -3.15 9.04 -25.89
CA CYS A 20 -2.14 10.00 -26.28
C CYS A 20 -2.34 11.35 -25.59
N ASP A 21 -1.24 12.06 -25.41
CA ASP A 21 -1.22 13.46 -24.98
C ASP A 21 -1.73 14.41 -26.09
N ILE A 22 -1.83 15.71 -25.79
CA ILE A 22 -2.23 16.77 -26.72
C ILE A 22 -1.38 16.86 -27.99
N ASN A 23 -0.19 16.26 -27.98
CA ASN A 23 0.73 16.21 -29.11
C ASN A 23 0.63 14.89 -29.90
N GLY A 24 -0.24 13.96 -29.49
CA GLY A 24 -0.41 12.64 -30.09
C GLY A 24 0.65 11.62 -29.66
N ASN A 25 1.44 11.88 -28.62
CA ASN A 25 2.37 10.90 -28.06
C ASN A 25 1.65 10.02 -27.05
N VAL A 26 1.96 8.71 -27.05
CA VAL A 26 1.39 7.77 -26.06
C VAL A 26 1.78 8.21 -24.64
N PHE A 27 0.81 8.16 -23.72
CA PHE A 27 1.09 8.46 -22.31
C PHE A 27 2.20 7.56 -21.74
N PRO A 28 3.12 8.12 -20.94
CA PRO A 28 4.25 7.37 -20.42
C PRO A 28 3.83 6.33 -19.38
N GLU A 29 4.54 5.21 -19.38
CA GLU A 29 4.51 4.22 -18.30
C GLU A 29 5.54 4.63 -17.24
N VAL A 30 5.10 4.75 -15.99
CA VAL A 30 5.93 5.23 -14.88
C VAL A 30 6.08 4.13 -13.84
N GLU A 31 7.33 3.83 -13.49
CA GLU A 31 7.63 2.96 -12.36
C GLU A 31 7.55 3.74 -11.04
N LEU A 32 6.65 3.32 -10.17
CA LEU A 32 6.48 3.88 -8.83
C LEU A 32 6.76 2.84 -7.74
N THR A 33 7.38 3.32 -6.66
CA THR A 33 7.53 2.59 -5.40
C THR A 33 6.46 3.07 -4.42
N CYS A 34 5.66 2.14 -3.94
CA CYS A 34 4.54 2.42 -3.05
C CYS A 34 4.57 1.51 -1.82
N LEU A 35 4.12 2.05 -0.71
CA LEU A 35 3.95 1.35 0.55
C LEU A 35 2.70 0.47 0.47
N ASP A 36 2.82 -0.81 0.83
CA ASP A 36 1.66 -1.66 1.06
C ASP A 36 1.07 -1.37 2.44
N ASP A 37 -0.01 -0.61 2.47
CA ASP A 37 -0.81 -0.37 3.68
C ASP A 37 -2.09 -1.20 3.63
N THR A 38 -2.21 -2.12 4.58
CA THR A 38 -3.39 -3.00 4.73
C THR A 38 -4.63 -2.27 5.23
N GLY A 39 -4.46 -1.12 5.87
CA GLY A 39 -5.55 -0.27 6.33
C GLY A 39 -6.03 0.76 5.30
N CYS A 40 -5.40 0.82 4.13
CA CYS A 40 -5.74 1.78 3.09
C CYS A 40 -6.75 1.20 2.08
N ASP A 41 -7.82 1.95 1.84
CA ASP A 41 -8.92 1.57 0.95
C ASP A 41 -8.74 2.11 -0.48
N THR A 42 -7.73 2.93 -0.75
CA THR A 42 -7.54 3.57 -2.06
C THR A 42 -6.05 3.72 -2.37
N MET A 43 -5.66 3.51 -3.63
CA MET A 43 -4.29 3.80 -4.06
C MET A 43 -4.05 5.30 -4.01
N SER A 44 -2.87 5.74 -3.55
CA SER A 44 -2.53 7.16 -3.54
C SER A 44 -1.15 7.44 -4.14
N ILE A 45 -1.08 8.49 -4.94
CA ILE A 45 0.14 9.03 -5.53
C ILE A 45 0.23 10.54 -5.28
N LYS A 46 1.40 11.10 -5.56
CA LYS A 46 1.64 12.54 -5.45
C LYS A 46 1.32 13.24 -6.76
N PHE A 47 1.10 14.55 -6.67
CA PHE A 47 0.84 15.39 -7.83
C PHE A 47 2.01 15.39 -8.82
N SER A 48 3.25 15.29 -8.35
CA SER A 48 4.43 15.12 -9.23
C SER A 48 4.38 13.81 -10.02
N ASP A 49 3.96 12.70 -9.39
CA ASP A 49 3.82 11.41 -10.06
C ASP A 49 2.74 11.48 -11.15
N MET A 50 1.64 12.18 -10.87
CA MET A 50 0.61 12.43 -11.87
C MET A 50 1.14 13.24 -13.06
N LYS A 51 1.95 14.28 -12.82
CA LYS A 51 2.58 15.04 -13.92
C LYS A 51 3.46 14.15 -14.80
N LEU A 52 4.16 13.19 -14.21
CA LEU A 52 4.93 12.21 -14.97
C LEU A 52 4.03 11.34 -15.84
N LEU A 53 2.90 10.87 -15.32
CA LEU A 53 1.93 10.07 -16.07
C LEU A 53 1.25 10.83 -17.22
N MET A 54 1.14 12.16 -17.11
CA MET A 54 0.52 13.01 -18.12
C MET A 54 1.44 13.36 -19.29
N GLY A 55 2.76 13.14 -19.17
CA GLY A 55 3.70 13.53 -20.22
C GLY A 55 3.60 15.02 -20.56
N ASP A 56 3.37 15.35 -21.83
CA ASP A 56 3.29 16.74 -22.30
C ASP A 56 1.97 17.43 -21.91
N ASP A 57 0.95 16.68 -21.46
CA ASP A 57 -0.32 17.22 -20.96
C ASP A 57 -0.23 17.76 -19.53
N ALA A 58 0.96 17.68 -18.91
CA ALA A 58 1.17 18.01 -17.51
C ALA A 58 0.73 19.45 -17.17
N CYS A 59 -0.50 19.57 -16.65
CA CYS A 59 -1.03 20.80 -16.10
C CYS A 59 -0.67 20.91 -14.62
N GLU A 60 -0.45 22.14 -14.14
CA GLU A 60 -0.07 22.38 -12.75
C GLU A 60 -1.19 22.06 -11.75
N PHE A 61 -2.45 21.99 -12.18
CA PHE A 61 -3.60 21.94 -11.26
C PHE A 61 -4.70 20.93 -11.63
N ALA A 62 -4.56 20.16 -12.70
CA ALA A 62 -5.61 19.25 -13.16
C ALA A 62 -5.04 18.03 -13.88
N ALA A 63 -5.68 16.88 -13.68
CA ALA A 63 -5.53 15.72 -14.55
C ALA A 63 -6.21 15.97 -15.91
N PRO A 64 -5.86 15.24 -16.98
CA PRO A 64 -6.55 15.38 -18.26
C PRO A 64 -8.03 15.03 -18.06
N ALA A 65 -8.92 15.80 -18.67
CA ALA A 65 -10.37 15.69 -18.42
C ALA A 65 -10.90 14.27 -18.63
N ASN A 66 -10.31 13.53 -19.58
CA ASN A 66 -10.69 12.16 -19.92
C ASN A 66 -10.32 11.13 -18.84
N HIS A 67 -9.36 11.42 -17.95
CA HIS A 67 -8.95 10.50 -16.88
C HIS A 67 -9.40 10.96 -15.48
N LEU A 68 -10.01 12.14 -15.38
CA LEU A 68 -10.54 12.67 -14.13
C LEU A 68 -11.89 12.04 -13.83
N MET A 69 -11.94 11.17 -12.81
CA MET A 69 -13.20 10.55 -12.36
C MET A 69 -13.97 11.42 -11.36
N GLY A 70 -13.28 12.34 -10.68
CA GLY A 70 -13.90 13.31 -9.78
C GLY A 70 -13.03 13.68 -8.58
N PHE A 71 -13.68 14.11 -7.50
CA PHE A 71 -13.03 14.45 -6.24
C PHE A 71 -13.68 13.67 -5.10
N THR A 72 -12.87 13.15 -4.19
CA THR A 72 -13.37 12.49 -2.98
C THR A 72 -12.81 13.12 -1.71
N LYS A 73 -13.53 12.91 -0.62
CA LYS A 73 -13.18 13.42 0.70
C LYS A 73 -12.52 12.30 1.51
N PHE A 74 -11.28 12.51 1.92
CA PHE A 74 -10.56 11.63 2.83
C PHE A 74 -10.58 12.20 4.25
N ARG A 75 -10.63 11.30 5.24
CA ARG A 75 -10.51 11.65 6.64
C ARG A 75 -9.15 11.19 7.15
N ASN A 76 -8.38 12.13 7.67
CA ASN A 76 -7.07 11.87 8.22
C ASN A 76 -7.15 11.35 9.66
N ALA A 77 -6.06 10.75 10.13
CA ALA A 77 -5.96 10.17 11.48
C ALA A 77 -6.10 11.22 12.60
N ASP A 78 -5.74 12.47 12.34
CA ASP A 78 -5.94 13.62 13.24
C ASP A 78 -7.40 14.10 13.29
N GLY A 79 -8.28 13.51 12.47
CA GLY A 79 -9.69 13.88 12.34
C GLY A 79 -9.96 15.00 11.34
N SER A 80 -8.92 15.59 10.74
CA SER A 80 -9.06 16.56 9.65
C SER A 80 -9.58 15.89 8.38
N THR A 81 -10.04 16.70 7.43
CA THR A 81 -10.56 16.22 6.15
C THR A 81 -9.82 16.88 5.01
N CYS A 82 -9.33 16.08 4.08
CA CYS A 82 -8.72 16.56 2.84
C CYS A 82 -9.58 16.13 1.65
N TYR A 83 -9.56 16.96 0.61
CA TYR A 83 -10.16 16.61 -0.68
C TYR A 83 -9.02 16.25 -1.62
N SER A 84 -9.18 15.16 -2.35
CA SER A 84 -8.20 14.70 -3.32
C SER A 84 -8.91 14.31 -4.60
N MET A 85 -8.21 14.56 -5.70
CA MET A 85 -8.62 14.23 -7.05
C MET A 85 -8.52 12.72 -7.24
N ILE A 86 -9.54 12.12 -7.84
CA ILE A 86 -9.54 10.73 -8.25
C ILE A 86 -9.35 10.67 -9.74
N ILE A 87 -8.27 10.03 -10.15
CA ILE A 87 -7.96 9.73 -11.55
C ILE A 87 -8.10 8.23 -11.77
N ALA A 88 -8.35 7.86 -13.02
CA ALA A 88 -8.27 6.48 -13.43
C ALA A 88 -6.91 6.19 -14.04
N VAL A 89 -6.30 5.10 -13.59
CA VAL A 89 -5.01 4.62 -14.04
C VAL A 89 -5.08 3.14 -14.26
N GLU A 90 -4.21 2.66 -15.12
CA GLU A 90 -3.96 1.25 -15.30
C GLU A 90 -2.67 0.85 -14.57
N ILE A 91 -2.71 -0.33 -13.95
CA ILE A 91 -1.60 -0.84 -13.15
C ILE A 91 -1.11 -2.19 -13.65
N ASN A 92 0.21 -2.38 -13.59
CA ASN A 92 0.86 -3.67 -13.74
C ASN A 92 2.06 -3.77 -12.77
N MET A 93 2.57 -4.98 -12.58
CA MET A 93 3.78 -5.22 -11.80
C MET A 93 4.82 -5.93 -12.62
N TYR A 94 6.06 -5.53 -12.39
CA TYR A 94 7.23 -6.24 -12.87
C TYR A 94 7.70 -7.21 -11.78
N GLY A 95 7.97 -8.44 -12.16
CA GLY A 95 8.45 -9.49 -11.27
C GLY A 95 9.25 -10.54 -12.04
N GLU A 96 9.54 -11.65 -11.40
CA GLU A 96 10.21 -12.80 -12.02
C GLU A 96 9.17 -13.87 -12.38
N ASP A 97 9.28 -14.43 -13.58
CA ASP A 97 8.45 -15.54 -14.04
C ASP A 97 8.92 -16.89 -13.46
N GLU A 98 8.27 -17.99 -13.86
CA GLU A 98 8.64 -19.34 -13.40
C GLU A 98 10.06 -19.77 -13.82
N ASN A 99 10.65 -19.10 -14.81
CA ASN A 99 12.00 -19.34 -15.31
C ASN A 99 13.05 -18.42 -14.68
N GLY A 100 12.62 -17.45 -13.85
CA GLY A 100 13.48 -16.41 -13.27
C GLY A 100 13.76 -15.25 -14.23
N ASP A 101 13.06 -15.19 -15.35
CA ASP A 101 13.13 -14.08 -16.29
C ASP A 101 12.19 -12.96 -15.87
N ALA A 102 12.60 -11.73 -16.12
CA ALA A 102 11.89 -10.57 -15.64
C ALA A 102 10.69 -10.27 -16.56
N ALA A 103 9.47 -10.34 -16.02
CA ALA A 103 8.22 -10.31 -16.77
C ALA A 103 7.13 -9.48 -16.07
N LEU A 104 6.11 -9.09 -16.84
CA LEU A 104 4.88 -8.54 -16.28
C LEU A 104 4.10 -9.64 -15.57
N MET A 105 3.69 -9.36 -14.35
CA MET A 105 2.97 -10.30 -13.50
C MET A 105 1.49 -10.39 -13.86
N LEU A 106 0.92 -9.37 -14.51
CA LEU A 106 -0.44 -9.41 -15.04
C LEU A 106 -0.38 -9.49 -16.57
N ASN A 107 -1.16 -10.42 -17.13
CA ASN A 107 -1.30 -10.58 -18.58
C ASN A 107 -1.91 -9.34 -19.24
N GLU A 108 -2.77 -8.63 -18.49
CA GLU A 108 -3.46 -7.43 -18.92
C GLU A 108 -3.26 -6.33 -17.88
N TRP A 109 -3.19 -5.09 -18.35
CA TRP A 109 -3.22 -3.92 -17.47
C TRP A 109 -4.56 -3.87 -16.73
N THR A 110 -4.51 -3.61 -15.43
CA THR A 110 -5.73 -3.59 -14.60
C THR A 110 -6.15 -2.16 -14.35
N PRO A 111 -7.38 -1.74 -14.70
CA PRO A 111 -7.87 -0.42 -14.40
C PRO A 111 -8.16 -0.28 -12.90
N ILE A 112 -7.68 0.79 -12.29
CA ILE A 112 -7.90 1.13 -10.88
C ILE A 112 -8.12 2.63 -10.70
N THR A 113 -8.79 2.99 -9.62
CA THR A 113 -8.91 4.37 -9.17
C THR A 113 -7.72 4.77 -8.32
N CYS A 114 -7.13 5.92 -8.59
CA CYS A 114 -5.99 6.45 -7.84
C CYS A 114 -6.29 7.86 -7.32
N ALA A 115 -6.00 8.09 -6.03
CA ALA A 115 -6.11 9.38 -5.39
C ALA A 115 -4.82 10.17 -5.53
N VAL A 116 -4.90 11.40 -6.02
CA VAL A 116 -3.76 12.30 -6.21
C VAL A 116 -3.73 13.33 -5.09
N PHE A 117 -2.66 13.32 -4.31
CA PHE A 117 -2.46 14.26 -3.21
C PHE A 117 -1.44 15.35 -3.57
N PRO A 118 -1.67 16.61 -3.12
CA PRO A 118 -0.72 17.70 -3.33
C PRO A 118 0.57 17.46 -2.53
N GLU A 119 1.71 17.82 -3.10
CA GLU A 119 3.03 17.68 -2.47
C GLU A 119 3.26 18.66 -1.33
N GLU A 120 2.65 19.84 -1.42
CA GLU A 120 2.84 20.95 -0.50
C GLU A 120 1.60 21.19 0.34
N ALA A 121 1.57 20.56 1.51
CA ALA A 121 1.14 21.26 2.71
C ALA A 121 1.89 20.61 3.86
N ASP A 122 2.52 21.41 4.72
CA ASP A 122 3.15 20.98 6.00
C ASP A 122 2.19 20.20 6.94
N SER A 123 0.95 19.96 6.50
CA SER A 123 -0.13 19.22 7.15
C SER A 123 -0.58 17.96 6.39
N ASN A 124 0.07 17.56 5.30
CA ASN A 124 -0.36 16.38 4.54
C ASN A 124 0.18 15.09 5.22
N PRO A 125 -0.68 14.26 5.85
CA PRO A 125 -0.23 13.03 6.50
C PRO A 125 0.18 11.95 5.49
N HIS A 126 -0.09 12.15 4.20
CA HIS A 126 0.19 11.23 3.12
C HIS A 126 1.57 11.53 2.48
N VAL A 127 2.62 11.38 3.28
CA VAL A 127 4.01 11.57 2.82
C VAL A 127 4.43 10.43 1.87
N GLU A 128 3.85 9.25 2.05
CA GLU A 128 4.14 8.05 1.29
C GLU A 128 3.07 7.78 0.22
N ARG A 129 3.50 7.17 -0.89
CA ARG A 129 2.59 6.65 -1.91
C ARG A 129 2.01 5.33 -1.39
N LEU A 130 0.70 5.12 -1.50
CA LEU A 130 0.06 3.91 -0.99
C LEU A 130 -0.41 3.05 -2.15
N ASN A 131 -0.18 1.73 -2.06
CA ASN A 131 -0.67 0.78 -3.06
C ASN A 131 -2.19 0.68 -3.06
N GLY A 132 -2.87 0.93 -1.94
CA GLY A 132 -4.30 0.65 -1.81
C GLY A 132 -4.60 -0.86 -1.83
N PRO A 133 -5.87 -1.25 -2.07
CA PRO A 133 -6.30 -2.64 -1.89
C PRO A 133 -6.08 -3.54 -3.10
N TRP A 134 -5.78 -2.99 -4.29
CA TRP A 134 -5.79 -3.75 -5.55
C TRP A 134 -4.81 -4.94 -5.53
N LEU A 135 -3.64 -4.79 -4.91
CA LEU A 135 -2.64 -5.86 -4.81
C LEU A 135 -3.21 -7.10 -4.13
N ARG A 136 -4.00 -6.90 -3.07
CA ARG A 136 -4.63 -7.97 -2.28
C ARG A 136 -5.87 -8.55 -2.95
N GLN A 137 -6.46 -7.82 -3.89
CA GLN A 137 -7.58 -8.28 -4.69
C GLN A 137 -7.11 -9.14 -5.86
N MET A 138 -5.96 -8.81 -6.45
CA MET A 138 -5.42 -9.47 -7.64
C MET A 138 -4.44 -10.61 -7.32
N PHE A 139 -3.73 -10.53 -6.19
CA PHE A 139 -2.70 -11.49 -5.82
C PHE A 139 -2.99 -12.17 -4.48
N TYR A 140 -2.52 -13.41 -4.35
CA TYR A 140 -2.25 -14.00 -3.05
C TYR A 140 -1.04 -13.30 -2.46
N VAL A 141 -1.29 -12.47 -1.45
CA VAL A 141 -0.25 -11.74 -0.74
C VAL A 141 0.13 -12.41 0.58
N GLY A 142 1.38 -12.23 0.99
CA GLY A 142 1.78 -12.45 2.37
C GLY A 142 3.12 -11.83 2.69
N SER A 143 3.34 -11.62 3.98
CA SER A 143 4.61 -11.12 4.50
C SER A 143 5.41 -12.29 5.07
N ALA A 144 6.69 -12.38 4.72
CA ALA A 144 7.61 -13.25 5.43
C ALA A 144 8.25 -12.48 6.60
N PRO A 145 8.44 -13.11 7.77
CA PRO A 145 9.28 -12.52 8.79
C PRO A 145 10.70 -12.59 8.23
N VAL A 146 11.28 -11.47 7.85
CA VAL A 146 12.69 -11.35 7.43
C VAL A 146 13.24 -10.05 7.99
N ALA A 147 14.56 -9.91 8.05
CA ALA A 147 15.21 -8.72 8.61
C ALA A 147 14.73 -7.42 7.92
N GLN A 148 14.38 -7.49 6.64
CA GLN A 148 13.68 -6.44 5.90
C GLN A 148 12.30 -6.97 5.51
N PRO A 149 11.21 -6.52 6.15
CA PRO A 149 9.87 -7.01 5.85
C PRO A 149 9.49 -6.64 4.42
N SER A 150 9.23 -7.66 3.62
CA SER A 150 8.76 -7.53 2.23
C SER A 150 7.39 -8.19 2.08
N VAL A 151 6.58 -7.63 1.18
CA VAL A 151 5.32 -8.22 0.76
C VAL A 151 5.59 -9.06 -0.49
N TYR A 152 5.21 -10.32 -0.42
CA TYR A 152 5.31 -11.26 -1.53
C TYR A 152 3.92 -11.43 -2.13
N GLY A 153 3.82 -11.40 -3.45
CA GLY A 153 2.58 -11.60 -4.20
C GLY A 153 2.73 -12.73 -5.22
N ALA A 154 1.70 -13.54 -5.38
CA ALA A 154 1.63 -14.53 -6.45
C ALA A 154 0.21 -14.63 -7.03
N LEU A 155 0.11 -14.93 -8.34
CA LEU A 155 -1.18 -15.05 -9.04
C LEU A 155 -2.05 -16.20 -8.53
N GLY A 156 -1.44 -17.23 -7.95
CA GLY A 156 -2.15 -18.40 -7.49
C GLY A 156 -1.59 -18.93 -6.17
N LYS A 157 -2.47 -19.50 -5.34
CA LYS A 157 -2.10 -20.14 -4.08
C LYS A 157 -1.01 -21.19 -4.24
N LYS A 158 -1.03 -21.97 -5.34
CA LYS A 158 0.00 -22.97 -5.61
C LYS A 158 1.36 -22.34 -5.85
N ALA A 159 1.44 -21.29 -6.67
CA ALA A 159 2.69 -20.54 -6.89
C ALA A 159 3.19 -19.89 -5.59
N PHE A 160 2.27 -19.35 -4.78
CA PHE A 160 2.59 -18.78 -3.47
C PHE A 160 3.18 -19.80 -2.49
N MET A 161 2.74 -21.06 -2.56
CA MET A 161 3.20 -22.15 -1.68
C MET A 161 4.34 -22.98 -2.28
N ALA A 162 4.49 -22.99 -3.60
CA ALA A 162 5.53 -23.72 -4.30
C ALA A 162 6.84 -22.92 -4.28
N GLY A 163 7.97 -23.63 -4.23
CA GLY A 163 9.29 -23.01 -4.45
C GLY A 163 9.90 -22.20 -3.30
N ASN A 164 9.37 -22.26 -2.06
CA ASN A 164 9.88 -21.46 -0.93
C ASN A 164 9.89 -19.94 -1.22
N LEU A 165 8.89 -19.45 -1.96
CA LEU A 165 8.74 -18.03 -2.30
C LEU A 165 8.76 -17.13 -1.05
N LEU A 166 8.22 -17.65 0.07
CA LEU A 166 8.42 -17.05 1.38
C LEU A 166 9.72 -17.57 2.01
N PRO A 167 10.74 -16.72 2.20
CA PRO A 167 11.93 -17.11 2.94
C PRO A 167 11.52 -17.54 4.34
N ARG A 168 11.92 -18.77 4.70
CA ARG A 168 11.69 -19.31 6.03
C ARG A 168 12.88 -18.92 6.91
N ILE A 169 12.63 -18.12 7.95
CA ILE A 169 13.62 -17.92 9.02
C ILE A 169 14.00 -19.29 9.60
N SER A 170 15.29 -19.61 9.55
CA SER A 170 15.87 -20.77 10.22
C SER A 170 15.65 -20.69 11.73
N PRO A 171 15.49 -21.80 12.47
CA PRO A 171 15.33 -21.75 13.92
C PRO A 171 16.37 -20.86 14.65
N GLU A 172 17.58 -20.76 14.10
CA GLU A 172 18.71 -19.99 14.62
C GLU A 172 18.56 -18.48 14.41
N GLU A 173 17.91 -18.05 13.33
CA GLU A 173 17.65 -16.64 13.02
C GLU A 173 16.37 -16.10 13.68
N ARG A 174 15.58 -16.97 14.32
CA ARG A 174 14.38 -16.57 15.06
C ARG A 174 14.81 -15.82 16.32
N VAL A 175 14.92 -14.50 16.21
CA VAL A 175 14.99 -13.64 17.40
C VAL A 175 13.63 -13.74 18.09
N VAL A 176 13.57 -14.43 19.24
CA VAL A 176 12.40 -14.40 20.10
C VAL A 176 12.14 -12.92 20.40
N PRO A 177 10.98 -12.35 20.00
CA PRO A 177 10.72 -10.95 20.26
C PRO A 177 10.86 -10.73 21.76
N ALA A 178 11.75 -9.80 22.13
CA ALA A 178 11.94 -9.44 23.52
C ALA A 178 10.62 -8.88 24.02
N PHE A 179 9.83 -9.71 24.71
CA PHE A 179 8.57 -9.29 25.26
C PHE A 179 8.85 -8.19 26.27
N THR A 180 8.63 -6.95 25.84
CA THR A 180 8.83 -5.79 26.69
C THR A 180 7.67 -5.78 27.66
N ARG A 181 7.98 -6.12 28.92
CA ARG A 181 7.02 -6.28 30.00
C ARG A 181 6.11 -5.04 30.05
N PRO A 182 4.78 -5.18 29.92
CA PRO A 182 3.86 -4.09 30.17
C PRO A 182 4.07 -3.61 31.61
N ARG A 183 4.45 -2.34 31.79
CA ARG A 183 4.72 -1.77 33.13
C ARG A 183 3.45 -1.65 33.98
N TYR A 184 2.27 -1.63 33.35
CA TYR A 184 0.99 -1.39 34.00
C TYR A 184 -0.08 -2.37 33.48
N GLY A 185 -1.12 -2.61 34.29
CA GLY A 185 -2.33 -3.34 33.87
C GLY A 185 -2.26 -4.88 33.91
N VAL A 186 -1.08 -5.49 34.08
CA VAL A 186 -0.92 -6.96 34.12
C VAL A 186 -0.50 -7.42 35.52
N ARG A 187 -1.16 -8.46 36.04
CA ARG A 187 -0.76 -9.14 37.29
C ARG A 187 0.22 -10.27 36.96
N TRP A 188 1.34 -10.29 37.67
CA TRP A 188 2.42 -11.24 37.46
C TRP A 188 2.41 -12.31 38.56
N ILE A 189 2.75 -13.55 38.20
CA ILE A 189 2.92 -14.64 39.16
C ILE A 189 4.35 -15.17 39.04
N LYS A 190 4.96 -15.49 40.19
CA LYS A 190 6.20 -16.23 40.24
C LYS A 190 5.89 -17.73 40.17
N THR A 191 6.43 -18.44 39.18
CA THR A 191 6.34 -19.90 39.08
C THR A 191 7.21 -20.55 40.16
N ALA A 192 7.03 -21.87 40.35
CA ALA A 192 7.84 -22.65 41.29
C ALA A 192 9.33 -22.60 40.94
N ASP A 193 9.66 -22.49 39.65
CA ASP A 193 11.03 -22.40 39.13
C ASP A 193 11.62 -20.98 39.25
N GLY A 194 10.84 -20.02 39.75
CA GLY A 194 11.25 -18.65 39.98
C GLY A 194 10.99 -17.68 38.82
N ASP A 195 10.49 -18.18 37.69
CA ASP A 195 10.11 -17.36 36.53
C ASP A 195 8.89 -16.49 36.81
N ILE A 196 8.79 -15.35 36.15
CA ILE A 196 7.66 -14.42 36.31
C ILE A 196 6.81 -14.46 35.04
N ILE A 197 5.61 -15.05 35.11
CA ILE A 197 4.69 -15.19 33.97
C ILE A 197 3.44 -14.30 34.12
N PRO A 198 2.90 -13.75 33.01
CA PRO A 198 1.68 -12.95 33.04
C PRO A 198 0.45 -13.82 33.31
N ARG A 199 -0.50 -13.33 34.11
CA ARG A 199 -1.82 -13.96 34.28
C ARG A 199 -2.90 -13.08 33.62
N PRO A 200 -3.13 -13.22 32.30
CA PRO A 200 -4.05 -12.34 31.56
C PRO A 200 -5.50 -12.39 32.08
N ASP A 201 -5.88 -13.49 32.73
CA ASP A 201 -7.23 -13.76 33.24
C ASP A 201 -7.57 -12.99 34.54
N LYS A 202 -6.62 -12.25 35.12
CA LYS A 202 -6.85 -11.47 36.35
C LYS A 202 -6.50 -10.00 36.13
N LYS A 203 -7.47 -9.20 35.67
CA LYS A 203 -7.40 -7.73 35.76
C LYS A 203 -7.03 -7.31 37.19
N LYS A 204 -6.11 -6.36 37.32
CA LYS A 204 -5.71 -5.80 38.62
C LYS A 204 -6.87 -4.97 39.18
N GLY A 205 -7.80 -5.61 39.87
CA GLY A 205 -8.74 -4.92 40.76
C GLY A 205 -7.96 -4.42 41.98
N GLY A 206 -7.49 -3.18 41.94
CA GLY A 206 -6.74 -2.62 43.06
C GLY A 206 -6.17 -1.24 42.76
N ARG A 207 -6.72 -0.25 43.48
CA ARG A 207 -6.36 1.17 43.52
C ARG A 207 -4.84 1.38 43.53
N VAL A 208 -4.36 2.38 42.78
CA VAL A 208 -2.96 2.80 42.74
C VAL A 208 -2.59 3.38 44.11
N PRO A 209 -1.53 2.90 44.80
CA PRO A 209 -1.03 3.59 46.00
C PRO A 209 -0.28 4.84 45.53
N GLY A 210 -0.84 6.03 45.76
CA GLY A 210 -0.17 7.30 45.45
C GLY A 210 -1.06 8.49 45.08
N GLU A 211 -2.38 8.33 44.94
CA GLU A 211 -3.30 9.48 44.84
C GLU A 211 -3.63 9.97 46.25
N THR A 212 -2.92 11.01 46.69
CA THR A 212 -3.30 11.87 47.83
C THR A 212 -4.32 12.91 47.38
N GLU A 213 -5.29 13.18 48.26
CA GLU A 213 -6.15 14.39 48.25
C GLU A 213 -5.32 15.68 48.26
#